data_AF-A0AB39VEU1-F1
#
_entry.id   AF-A0AB39VEU1-F1
#
_cell.length_a   1.000
_cell.length_b   1.000
_cell.length_c   1.000
_cell.angle_alpha   90.00
_cell.angle_beta   90.00
_cell.angle_gamma   90.00
#
_symmetry.space_group_name_H-M   'P 1'
#
loop_
_entity.id
_entity.type
_entity.pdbx_description
1 polymer ?
#
loop_
_entity_poly.entity_id
_entity_poly.type
_entity_poly.pdbx_seq_one_letter_code
_entity_poly.pdbx_strand_id
1 'polypeptide(L)'
;MQNEVIKKGECLSPDNVQIYTNSLQRTIATGESLTTGMFPGCDIKIEHKMEIGKMDPVFNPIITTDNVKFKEEALKGTNLKKQNQELKDSYSLLSNVINYIKSEECLKEGKCKFFNEEGTLKIEKDKEPGVDGPIKLGTQIGDALLLQYYEGYPLDKIAGNNINTREKWQKITDIKNGYEDLLFATDKVAKNVAEPLIKYIYNDIYSSNHKVTVLVGHDSNIVAMLAALGFKDYKLEEQVEKTPIGGKVFFEIWKDKKTGERKVKVEYIYQTLSQIRETQKLTRENPPKHTVLEMKNCKINRGGYCPYSKFMTELKKFN
;
A
#
# COMPACT_ATOMS: atom_id res chain seq x y z
N MET A 1 2.11 -27.16 7.47
CA MET A 1 3.32 -27.08 8.32
C MET A 1 3.04 -26.08 9.42
N GLN A 2 3.21 -26.45 10.69
CA GLN A 2 3.09 -25.52 11.80
C GLN A 2 4.46 -24.84 11.97
N ASN A 3 4.53 -23.55 11.69
CA ASN A 3 5.76 -22.78 11.80
C ASN A 3 5.87 -22.27 13.23
N GLU A 4 6.91 -22.69 13.95
CA GLU A 4 7.15 -22.32 15.35
C GLU A 4 7.82 -20.93 15.47
N VAL A 5 7.41 -19.95 14.66
CA VAL A 5 7.92 -18.57 14.77
C VAL A 5 7.57 -18.02 16.15
N ILE A 6 6.33 -18.28 16.60
CA ILE A 6 5.82 -17.98 17.95
C ILE A 6 5.13 -19.25 18.45
N LYS A 7 5.45 -19.68 19.67
CA LYS A 7 4.76 -20.79 20.33
C LYS A 7 3.43 -20.32 20.92
N LYS A 8 2.40 -21.16 20.85
CA LYS A 8 1.07 -20.82 21.37
C LYS A 8 1.15 -20.56 22.88
N GLY A 9 0.71 -19.37 23.31
CA GLY A 9 0.68 -18.99 24.72
C GLY A 9 2.03 -18.53 25.30
N GLU A 10 3.05 -18.37 24.47
CA GLU A 10 4.36 -17.86 24.89
C GLU A 10 4.64 -16.50 24.22
N CYS A 11 5.24 -15.58 24.98
CA CYS A 11 5.76 -14.33 24.45
C CYS A 11 7.12 -14.55 23.77
N LEU A 12 7.37 -13.85 22.67
CA LEU A 12 8.74 -13.70 22.17
C LEU A 12 9.54 -12.78 23.08
N SER A 13 10.86 -12.96 23.11
CA SER A 13 11.76 -11.97 23.70
C SER A 13 11.56 -10.63 22.97
N PRO A 14 11.52 -9.48 23.67
CA PRO A 14 11.49 -8.16 23.03
C PRO A 14 12.61 -7.97 22.02
N ASP A 15 13.83 -8.48 22.30
CA ASP A 15 14.97 -8.44 21.37
C ASP A 15 14.78 -9.26 20.08
N ASN A 16 13.68 -9.99 19.94
CA ASN A 16 13.35 -10.76 18.74
C ASN A 16 12.19 -10.14 17.96
N VAL A 17 11.64 -9.01 18.41
CA VAL A 17 10.49 -8.37 17.78
C VAL A 17 10.76 -6.89 17.59
N GLN A 18 10.63 -6.42 16.36
CA GLN A 18 10.65 -5.00 16.05
C GLN A 18 9.28 -4.56 15.56
N ILE A 19 8.65 -3.61 16.26
CA ILE A 19 7.46 -2.92 15.76
C ILE A 19 7.83 -1.47 15.50
N TYR A 20 8.07 -1.12 14.25
CA TYR A 20 8.49 0.23 13.85
C TYR A 20 7.42 0.89 12.99
N THR A 21 6.93 2.02 13.46
CA THR A 21 5.86 2.77 12.81
C THR A 21 6.38 4.12 12.33
N ASN A 22 5.77 4.65 11.27
CA ASN A 22 5.87 6.08 11.01
C ASN A 22 5.32 6.89 12.20
N SER A 23 5.74 8.14 12.37
CA SER A 23 5.37 8.96 13.53
C SER A 23 4.04 9.72 13.35
N LEU A 24 3.12 9.20 12.53
CA LEU A 24 1.75 9.74 12.40
C LEU A 24 0.78 8.96 13.27
N GLN A 25 -0.23 9.64 13.80
CA GLN A 25 -1.20 9.03 14.73
C GLN A 25 -1.82 7.74 14.18
N ARG A 26 -2.23 7.73 12.90
CA ARG A 26 -2.83 6.55 12.26
C ARG A 26 -1.90 5.33 12.19
N THR A 27 -0.60 5.56 11.99
CA THR A 27 0.40 4.47 11.89
C THR A 27 0.81 3.98 13.27
N ILE A 28 0.95 4.88 14.23
CA ILE A 28 1.21 4.56 15.64
C ILE A 28 0.06 3.69 16.19
N ALA A 29 -1.17 4.16 16.09
CA ALA A 29 -2.36 3.44 16.59
C ALA A 29 -2.55 2.07 15.92
N THR A 30 -2.23 1.97 14.63
CA THR A 30 -2.25 0.68 13.91
C THR A 30 -1.18 -0.27 14.45
N GLY A 31 0.04 0.23 14.69
CA GLY A 31 1.13 -0.54 15.31
C GLY A 31 0.78 -1.03 16.72
N GLU A 32 0.18 -0.18 17.56
CA GLU A 32 -0.30 -0.56 18.89
C GLU A 32 -1.38 -1.64 18.83
N SER A 33 -2.33 -1.50 17.92
CA SER A 33 -3.42 -2.46 17.72
C SER A 33 -2.90 -3.82 17.26
N LEU A 34 -1.97 -3.83 16.29
CA LEU A 34 -1.32 -5.06 15.83
C LEU A 34 -0.50 -5.71 16.95
N THR A 35 0.25 -4.92 17.72
CA THR A 35 1.07 -5.43 18.82
C THR A 35 0.21 -6.08 19.89
N THR A 36 -0.89 -5.42 20.28
CA THR A 36 -1.86 -5.95 21.25
C THR A 36 -2.51 -7.25 20.75
N GLY A 37 -2.86 -7.31 19.46
CA GLY A 37 -3.48 -8.51 18.87
C GLY A 37 -2.51 -9.68 18.67
N MET A 38 -1.26 -9.41 18.32
CA MET A 38 -0.24 -10.44 18.07
C MET A 38 0.43 -10.95 19.35
N PHE A 39 0.61 -10.07 20.33
CA PHE A 39 1.37 -10.35 21.56
C PHE A 39 0.59 -9.93 22.82
N PRO A 40 -0.64 -10.44 23.03
CA PRO A 40 -1.48 -10.04 24.15
C PRO A 40 -0.80 -10.38 25.49
N GLY A 41 -0.56 -9.37 26.32
CA GLY A 41 0.09 -9.52 27.63
C GLY A 41 1.61 -9.61 27.61
N CYS A 42 2.26 -9.45 26.45
CA CYS A 42 3.71 -9.43 26.33
C CYS A 42 4.27 -8.00 26.41
N ASP A 43 5.50 -7.85 26.90
CA ASP A 43 6.21 -6.56 26.93
C ASP A 43 6.88 -6.25 25.57
N ILE A 44 6.06 -6.19 24.51
CA ILE A 44 6.49 -5.75 23.17
C ILE A 44 6.00 -4.32 22.98
N LYS A 45 6.92 -3.42 22.65
CA LYS A 45 6.62 -1.99 22.46
C LYS A 45 6.72 -1.61 21.00
N ILE A 46 5.91 -0.63 20.63
CA ILE A 46 6.08 0.05 19.35
C ILE A 46 7.15 1.11 19.46
N GLU A 47 7.80 1.39 18.34
CA GLU A 47 8.77 2.46 18.19
C GLU A 47 8.35 3.38 17.03
N HIS A 48 8.60 4.67 17.21
CA HIS A 48 8.59 5.68 16.16
C HIS A 48 9.71 6.68 16.46
N LYS A 49 10.40 7.17 15.42
CA LYS A 49 11.67 7.91 15.63
C LYS A 49 11.54 9.42 15.52
N MET A 50 10.43 9.92 14.99
CA MET A 50 10.18 11.35 14.86
C MET A 50 9.15 11.82 15.88
N GLU A 51 9.08 13.14 16.03
CA GLU A 51 7.99 13.79 16.74
C GLU A 51 6.63 13.41 16.13
N ILE A 52 5.64 13.20 17.00
CA ILE A 52 4.28 12.83 16.58
C ILE A 52 3.74 13.91 15.63
N GLY A 53 3.23 13.47 14.48
CA GLY A 53 2.74 14.35 13.41
C GLY A 53 3.77 14.66 12.32
N LYS A 54 5.05 14.29 12.50
CA LYS A 54 6.07 14.41 11.46
C LYS A 54 6.29 13.07 10.73
N MET A 55 6.56 13.15 9.44
CA MET A 55 6.90 11.98 8.63
C MET A 55 8.32 11.51 8.97
N ASP A 56 8.46 10.23 9.27
CA ASP A 56 9.73 9.54 9.43
C ASP A 56 10.36 9.28 8.05
N PRO A 57 11.64 9.63 7.83
CA PRO A 57 12.33 9.42 6.55
C PRO A 57 12.25 8.00 5.99
N VAL A 58 12.16 6.96 6.83
CA VAL A 58 12.01 5.58 6.35
C VAL A 58 10.68 5.37 5.63
N PHE A 59 9.64 6.09 6.07
CA PHE A 59 8.27 5.97 5.56
C PHE A 59 7.84 7.16 4.70
N ASN A 60 8.70 8.14 4.46
CA ASN A 60 8.36 9.38 3.76
C ASN A 60 8.62 9.25 2.24
N PRO A 61 7.59 9.09 1.39
CA PRO A 61 7.75 8.77 -0.02
C PRO A 61 8.01 10.04 -0.86
N ILE A 62 9.02 10.81 -0.47
CA ILE A 62 9.38 12.09 -1.09
C ILE A 62 10.49 11.92 -2.13
N ILE A 63 10.52 12.81 -3.12
CA ILE A 63 11.62 12.92 -4.06
C ILE A 63 12.85 13.44 -3.32
N THR A 64 13.97 12.71 -3.37
CA THR A 64 15.18 13.05 -2.59
C THR A 64 16.23 13.83 -3.39
N THR A 65 15.95 14.14 -4.67
CA THR A 65 16.90 14.78 -5.58
C THR A 65 16.28 15.95 -6.36
N ASP A 66 17.06 16.99 -6.59
CA ASP A 66 16.76 18.14 -7.46
C ASP A 66 17.35 17.99 -8.87
N ASN A 67 17.90 16.81 -9.20
CA ASN A 67 18.54 16.55 -10.48
C ASN A 67 17.56 16.73 -11.66
N VAL A 68 17.86 17.65 -12.57
CA VAL A 68 17.01 17.98 -13.73
C VAL A 68 16.75 16.77 -14.62
N LYS A 69 17.78 15.96 -14.88
CA LYS A 69 17.65 14.74 -15.71
C LYS A 69 16.74 13.70 -15.03
N PHE A 70 16.85 13.54 -13.71
CA PHE A 70 15.92 12.70 -12.95
C PHE A 70 14.47 13.18 -13.13
N LYS A 71 14.23 14.49 -12.96
CA LYS A 71 12.90 15.09 -13.12
C LYS A 71 12.33 14.87 -14.53
N GLU A 72 13.14 15.07 -15.58
CA GLU A 72 12.73 14.79 -16.96
C GLU A 72 12.40 13.31 -17.20
N GLU A 73 13.24 12.39 -16.70
CA GLU A 73 13.02 10.95 -16.84
C GLU A 73 11.78 10.48 -16.05
N ALA A 74 11.55 11.03 -14.85
CA ALA A 74 10.37 10.77 -14.04
C ALA A 74 9.09 11.20 -14.77
N LEU A 75 9.07 12.44 -15.30
CA LEU A 75 7.93 12.95 -16.06
C LEU A 75 7.70 12.20 -17.38
N LYS A 76 8.76 11.76 -18.07
CA LYS A 76 8.65 10.93 -19.28
C LYS A 76 8.12 9.52 -18.98
N GLY A 77 8.41 8.99 -17.79
CA GLY A 77 7.94 7.67 -17.35
C GLY A 77 6.46 7.62 -16.97
N THR A 78 5.85 8.79 -16.73
CA THR A 78 4.43 8.95 -16.42
C THR A 78 3.62 9.35 -17.66
N ASN A 79 2.38 8.83 -17.80
CA ASN A 79 1.49 9.21 -18.90
C ASN A 79 0.09 9.56 -18.38
N LEU A 80 -0.05 10.78 -17.86
CA LEU A 80 -1.30 11.28 -17.28
C LEU A 80 -2.45 11.29 -18.29
N LYS A 81 -2.20 11.71 -19.53
CA LYS A 81 -3.18 11.64 -20.62
C LYS A 81 -3.76 10.24 -20.81
N LYS A 82 -2.90 9.22 -20.92
CA LYS A 82 -3.33 7.82 -21.08
C LYS A 82 -4.11 7.35 -19.86
N GLN A 83 -3.61 7.64 -18.66
CA GLN A 83 -4.30 7.27 -17.42
C GLN A 83 -5.71 7.87 -17.35
N ASN A 84 -5.85 9.15 -17.68
CA ASN A 84 -7.14 9.83 -17.71
C ASN A 84 -8.08 9.27 -18.79
N GLN A 85 -7.55 8.85 -19.95
CA GLN A 85 -8.35 8.19 -20.99
C GLN A 85 -8.90 6.83 -20.51
N GLU A 86 -8.08 6.04 -19.82
CA GLU A 86 -8.48 4.75 -19.24
C GLU A 86 -9.52 4.93 -18.13
N LEU A 87 -9.45 6.03 -17.37
CA LEU A 87 -10.37 6.34 -16.26
C LEU A 87 -11.62 7.14 -16.68
N LYS A 88 -11.82 7.42 -17.98
CA LYS A 88 -12.93 8.27 -18.45
C LYS A 88 -14.31 7.78 -17.99
N ASP A 89 -14.54 6.48 -18.05
CA ASP A 89 -15.80 5.87 -17.63
C ASP A 89 -15.95 5.91 -16.10
N SER A 90 -14.85 5.75 -15.36
CA SER A 90 -14.81 5.89 -13.91
C SER A 90 -15.13 7.31 -13.45
N TYR A 91 -14.58 8.33 -14.12
CA TYR A 91 -14.92 9.73 -13.84
C TYR A 91 -16.39 10.03 -14.12
N SER A 92 -16.92 9.49 -15.23
CA SER A 92 -18.33 9.66 -15.59
C SER A 92 -19.24 9.01 -14.55
N LEU A 93 -18.90 7.80 -14.09
CA LEU A 93 -19.61 7.13 -13.01
C LEU A 93 -19.55 7.93 -11.71
N LEU A 94 -18.35 8.37 -11.29
CA LEU A 94 -18.17 9.14 -10.06
C LEU A 94 -18.99 10.43 -10.08
N SER A 95 -18.93 11.18 -11.19
CA SER A 95 -19.71 12.40 -11.42
C SER A 95 -21.21 12.17 -11.22
N ASN A 96 -21.74 11.05 -11.72
CA ASN A 96 -23.16 10.70 -11.56
C ASN A 96 -23.48 10.31 -10.11
N VAL A 97 -22.63 9.51 -9.47
CA VAL A 97 -22.80 9.02 -8.09
C VAL A 97 -22.89 10.17 -7.10
N ILE A 98 -22.01 11.17 -7.23
CA ILE A 98 -21.99 12.34 -6.34
C ILE A 98 -22.93 13.47 -6.78
N ASN A 99 -23.65 13.28 -7.89
CA ASN A 99 -24.47 14.31 -8.50
C ASN A 99 -23.70 15.62 -8.74
N TYR A 100 -22.57 15.53 -9.42
CA TYR A 100 -21.62 16.65 -9.59
C TYR A 100 -22.26 17.90 -10.21
N ILE A 101 -23.31 17.75 -11.02
CA ILE A 101 -24.07 18.87 -11.58
C ILE A 101 -24.78 19.74 -10.52
N LYS A 102 -24.89 19.25 -9.27
CA LYS A 102 -25.40 20.00 -8.11
C LYS A 102 -24.29 20.49 -7.18
N SER A 103 -23.02 20.27 -7.52
CA SER A 103 -21.90 20.81 -6.76
C SER A 103 -21.88 22.34 -6.81
N GLU A 104 -21.27 22.96 -5.81
CA GLU A 104 -21.08 24.42 -5.82
C GLU A 104 -20.28 24.87 -7.05
N GLU A 105 -19.26 24.11 -7.45
CA GLU A 105 -18.43 24.39 -8.62
C GLU A 105 -19.27 24.48 -9.92
N CYS A 106 -20.22 23.57 -10.12
CA CYS A 106 -21.13 23.63 -11.26
C CYS A 106 -22.12 24.79 -11.14
N LEU A 107 -22.78 24.94 -9.98
CA LEU A 107 -23.88 25.89 -9.81
C LEU A 107 -23.41 27.35 -9.78
N LYS A 108 -22.23 27.62 -9.22
CA LYS A 108 -21.67 28.99 -9.08
C LYS A 108 -20.72 29.35 -10.23
N GLU A 109 -19.89 28.41 -10.69
CA GLU A 109 -18.84 28.70 -11.68
C GLU A 109 -19.15 28.14 -13.08
N GLY A 110 -20.24 27.40 -13.25
CA GLY A 110 -20.63 26.80 -14.54
C GLY A 110 -19.75 25.61 -14.96
N LYS A 111 -18.81 25.16 -14.12
CA LYS A 111 -17.92 24.03 -14.42
C LYS A 111 -18.58 22.69 -14.10
N CYS A 112 -19.56 22.30 -14.91
CA CYS A 112 -20.41 21.14 -14.64
C CYS A 112 -19.87 19.79 -15.13
N LYS A 113 -18.64 19.76 -15.67
CA LYS A 113 -17.97 18.52 -16.09
C LYS A 113 -16.88 18.18 -15.07
N PHE A 114 -17.03 17.03 -14.40
CA PHE A 114 -16.04 16.53 -13.44
C PHE A 114 -14.66 16.32 -14.07
N PHE A 115 -14.65 15.81 -15.31
CA PHE A 115 -13.46 15.56 -16.09
C PHE A 115 -13.43 16.47 -17.32
N ASN A 116 -12.60 17.51 -17.28
CA ASN A 116 -12.49 18.53 -18.34
C ASN A 116 -11.03 18.88 -18.69
N GLU A 117 -10.08 18.65 -17.79
CA GLU A 117 -8.67 19.00 -17.92
C GLU A 117 -7.79 17.80 -17.59
N GLU A 118 -6.59 17.77 -18.16
CA GLU A 118 -5.65 16.66 -17.93
C GLU A 118 -5.03 16.72 -16.52
N GLY A 119 -4.70 17.91 -16.03
CA GLY A 119 -3.88 18.13 -14.83
C GLY A 119 -2.39 18.22 -15.16
N THR A 120 -1.58 18.49 -14.14
CA THR A 120 -0.14 18.71 -14.22
C THR A 120 0.59 17.89 -13.16
N LEU A 121 1.57 17.09 -13.60
CA LEU A 121 2.45 16.34 -12.73
C LEU A 121 3.50 17.24 -12.08
N LYS A 122 3.79 16.98 -10.81
CA LYS A 122 4.72 17.75 -9.97
C LYS A 122 5.74 16.79 -9.37
N ILE A 123 6.98 16.94 -9.82
CA ILE A 123 8.15 16.23 -9.30
C ILE A 123 9.10 17.30 -8.75
N GLU A 124 9.20 17.35 -7.43
CA GLU A 124 9.92 18.39 -6.68
C GLU A 124 10.63 17.75 -5.50
N LYS A 125 11.89 18.12 -5.28
CA LYS A 125 12.68 17.66 -4.13
C LYS A 125 11.96 17.99 -2.82
N ASP A 126 12.09 17.09 -1.85
CA ASP A 126 11.52 17.17 -0.50
C ASP A 126 9.98 17.18 -0.46
N LYS A 127 9.34 16.82 -1.57
CA LYS A 127 7.89 16.64 -1.67
C LYS A 127 7.55 15.28 -2.25
N GLU A 128 6.36 14.79 -1.92
CA GLU A 128 5.80 13.63 -2.60
C GLU A 128 5.59 13.95 -4.09
N PRO A 129 5.77 12.97 -5.00
CA PRO A 129 5.30 13.11 -6.37
C PRO A 129 3.81 13.45 -6.34
N GLY A 130 3.41 14.47 -7.10
CA GLY A 130 2.06 14.99 -7.06
C GLY A 130 1.45 15.15 -8.45
N VAL A 131 0.13 15.27 -8.47
CA VAL A 131 -0.65 15.64 -9.67
C VAL A 131 -1.84 16.47 -9.24
N ASP A 132 -2.26 17.43 -10.06
CA ASP A 132 -3.52 18.15 -9.90
C ASP A 132 -4.56 17.71 -10.94
N GLY A 133 -5.71 18.37 -10.94
CA GLY A 133 -6.81 18.03 -11.84
C GLY A 133 -7.68 16.86 -11.35
N PRO A 134 -8.45 16.26 -12.27
CA PRO A 134 -9.58 15.39 -11.92
C PRO A 134 -9.18 14.06 -11.28
N ILE A 135 -7.98 13.54 -11.59
CA ILE A 135 -7.50 12.29 -10.98
C ILE A 135 -7.30 12.45 -9.47
N LYS A 136 -6.77 13.60 -9.03
CA LYS A 136 -6.58 13.90 -7.61
C LYS A 136 -7.92 14.07 -6.90
N LEU A 137 -8.81 14.90 -7.45
CA LEU A 137 -10.14 15.10 -6.87
C LEU A 137 -10.93 13.79 -6.82
N GLY A 138 -10.87 13.00 -7.89
CA GLY A 138 -11.55 11.71 -7.98
C GLY A 138 -11.01 10.69 -6.98
N THR A 139 -9.70 10.70 -6.74
CA THR A 139 -9.09 9.90 -5.68
C THR A 139 -9.60 10.31 -4.30
N GLN A 140 -9.60 11.60 -3.98
CA GLN A 140 -10.09 12.10 -2.68
C GLN A 140 -11.54 11.70 -2.41
N ILE A 141 -12.40 11.83 -3.42
CA ILE A 141 -13.82 11.48 -3.29
C ILE A 141 -13.99 9.95 -3.22
N GLY A 142 -13.32 9.20 -4.10
CA GLY A 142 -13.40 7.75 -4.14
C GLY A 142 -12.93 7.11 -2.83
N ASP A 143 -11.81 7.61 -2.29
CA ASP A 143 -11.25 7.19 -1.01
C ASP A 143 -12.20 7.49 0.15
N ALA A 144 -12.77 8.70 0.21
CA ALA A 144 -13.75 9.06 1.22
C ALA A 144 -15.00 8.16 1.19
N LEU A 145 -15.51 7.84 0.00
CA LEU A 145 -16.66 6.93 -0.16
C LEU A 145 -16.33 5.51 0.30
N LEU A 146 -15.14 5.02 -0.03
CA LEU A 146 -14.70 3.68 0.34
C LEU A 146 -14.45 3.57 1.86
N LEU A 147 -13.86 4.60 2.47
CA LEU A 147 -13.68 4.66 3.93
C LEU A 147 -15.03 4.68 4.67
N GLN A 148 -16.05 5.41 4.17
CA GLN A 148 -17.40 5.32 4.73
C GLN A 148 -17.99 3.91 4.63
N TYR A 149 -17.69 3.20 3.53
CA TYR A 149 -18.11 1.81 3.38
C TYR A 149 -17.43 0.90 4.39
N TYR A 150 -16.12 1.04 4.59
CA TYR A 150 -15.36 0.27 5.58
C TYR A 150 -15.76 0.59 7.02
N GLU A 151 -16.06 1.84 7.33
CA GLU A 151 -16.54 2.29 8.64
C GLU A 151 -17.97 1.81 8.96
N GLY A 152 -18.63 1.11 8.03
CA GLY A 152 -19.94 0.52 8.29
C GLY A 152 -21.10 1.52 8.23
N TYR A 153 -20.92 2.69 7.61
CA TYR A 153 -22.00 3.67 7.46
C TYR A 153 -23.22 3.02 6.77
N PRO A 154 -24.46 3.41 7.14
CA PRO A 154 -25.65 2.94 6.41
C PRO A 154 -25.51 3.24 4.92
N LEU A 155 -25.86 2.28 4.06
CA LEU A 155 -25.58 2.37 2.62
C LEU A 155 -26.27 3.58 1.97
N ASP A 156 -27.44 4.01 2.47
CA ASP A 156 -28.14 5.21 2.02
C ASP A 156 -27.38 6.51 2.33
N LYS A 157 -26.48 6.50 3.31
CA LYS A 157 -25.60 7.63 3.64
C LYS A 157 -24.35 7.70 2.76
N ILE A 158 -24.05 6.62 2.03
CA ILE A 158 -22.90 6.57 1.12
C ILE A 158 -23.40 6.86 -0.29
N ALA A 159 -23.33 8.14 -0.67
CA ALA A 159 -23.80 8.64 -1.96
C ALA A 159 -25.22 8.14 -2.34
N GLY A 160 -26.14 8.10 -1.37
CA GLY A 160 -27.52 7.67 -1.61
C GLY A 160 -27.68 6.20 -2.01
N ASN A 161 -26.73 5.33 -1.64
CA ASN A 161 -26.63 3.95 -2.09
C ASN A 161 -26.47 3.79 -3.63
N ASN A 162 -25.94 4.80 -4.32
CA ASN A 162 -25.74 4.73 -5.76
C ASN A 162 -24.56 3.83 -6.19
N ILE A 163 -23.72 3.41 -5.24
CA ILE A 163 -22.58 2.50 -5.41
C ILE A 163 -22.97 1.10 -4.90
N ASN A 164 -23.96 0.51 -5.54
CA ASN A 164 -24.63 -0.70 -5.06
C ASN A 164 -24.11 -2.01 -5.68
N THR A 165 -23.03 -1.98 -6.46
CA THR A 165 -22.43 -3.18 -7.06
C THR A 165 -20.91 -3.15 -6.92
N ARG A 166 -20.29 -4.34 -6.87
CA ARG A 166 -18.82 -4.47 -6.85
C ARG A 166 -18.17 -3.82 -8.06
N GLU A 167 -18.78 -3.90 -9.24
CA GLU A 167 -18.24 -3.25 -10.46
C GLU A 167 -18.19 -1.73 -10.32
N LYS A 168 -19.21 -1.10 -9.72
CA LYS A 168 -19.18 0.35 -9.46
C LYS A 168 -18.11 0.71 -8.44
N TRP A 169 -17.99 -0.07 -7.37
CA TRP A 169 -16.90 0.09 -6.39
C TRP A 169 -15.53 -0.04 -7.05
N GLN A 170 -15.33 -1.03 -7.90
CA GLN A 170 -14.09 -1.21 -8.65
C GLN A 170 -13.80 0.01 -9.52
N LYS A 171 -14.75 0.43 -10.37
CA LYS A 171 -14.56 1.60 -11.27
C LYS A 171 -14.22 2.87 -10.50
N ILE A 172 -14.88 3.15 -9.39
CA ILE A 172 -14.56 4.33 -8.55
C ILE A 172 -13.17 4.19 -7.93
N THR A 173 -12.85 3.02 -7.39
CA THR A 173 -11.55 2.75 -6.76
C THR A 173 -10.41 2.72 -7.78
N ASP A 174 -10.68 2.40 -9.05
CA ASP A 174 -9.67 2.43 -10.12
C ASP A 174 -9.09 3.83 -10.33
N ILE A 175 -9.83 4.89 -9.96
CA ILE A 175 -9.28 6.25 -9.93
C ILE A 175 -8.15 6.37 -8.90
N LYS A 176 -8.37 5.89 -7.67
CA LYS A 176 -7.36 5.84 -6.59
C LYS A 176 -6.19 4.93 -6.98
N ASN A 177 -6.48 3.72 -7.45
CA ASN A 177 -5.45 2.78 -7.90
C ASN A 177 -4.58 3.38 -9.00
N GLY A 178 -5.20 4.04 -9.98
CA GLY A 178 -4.50 4.72 -11.07
C GLY A 178 -3.71 5.94 -10.63
N TYR A 179 -4.19 6.69 -9.64
CA TYR A 179 -3.47 7.79 -9.01
C TYR A 179 -2.20 7.30 -8.32
N GLU A 180 -2.30 6.23 -7.53
CA GLU A 180 -1.14 5.62 -6.85
C GLU A 180 -0.11 5.09 -7.86
N ASP A 181 -0.56 4.37 -8.90
CA ASP A 181 0.32 3.86 -9.96
C ASP A 181 1.07 5.00 -10.65
N LEU A 182 0.34 6.06 -11.02
CA LEU A 182 0.89 7.21 -11.73
C LEU A 182 1.99 7.92 -10.90
N LEU A 183 1.79 8.04 -9.59
CA LEU A 183 2.70 8.79 -8.73
C LEU A 183 3.86 7.94 -8.19
N PHE A 184 3.62 6.68 -7.85
CA PHE A 184 4.55 5.88 -7.06
C PHE A 184 5.06 4.63 -7.78
N ALA A 185 4.44 4.17 -8.87
CA ALA A 185 4.80 2.91 -9.52
C ALA A 185 5.70 3.04 -10.76
N THR A 186 6.10 4.26 -11.16
CA THR A 186 7.04 4.43 -12.27
C THR A 186 8.47 4.10 -11.86
N ASP A 187 9.25 3.47 -12.75
CA ASP A 187 10.58 2.92 -12.42
C ASP A 187 11.51 3.91 -11.71
N LYS A 188 11.55 5.16 -12.20
CA LYS A 188 12.43 6.22 -11.65
C LYS A 188 11.95 6.73 -10.31
N VAL A 189 10.65 7.02 -10.19
CA VAL A 189 10.08 7.56 -8.95
C VAL A 189 10.09 6.49 -7.86
N ALA A 190 9.58 5.29 -8.16
CA ALA A 190 9.53 4.17 -7.22
C ALA A 190 10.90 3.90 -6.59
N LYS A 191 11.96 3.79 -7.41
CA LYS A 191 13.32 3.52 -6.91
C LYS A 191 13.85 4.63 -6.01
N ASN A 192 13.48 5.88 -6.26
CA ASN A 192 13.93 7.00 -5.45
C ASN A 192 13.17 7.08 -4.12
N VAL A 193 11.84 7.04 -4.17
CA VAL A 193 11.01 7.27 -2.97
C VAL A 193 10.94 6.05 -2.05
N ALA A 194 11.17 4.84 -2.55
CA ALA A 194 11.17 3.61 -1.75
C ALA A 194 12.56 3.24 -1.20
N GLU A 195 13.63 3.92 -1.61
CA GLU A 195 15.01 3.58 -1.23
C GLU A 195 15.19 3.48 0.30
N PRO A 196 14.75 4.44 1.13
CA PRO A 196 14.92 4.35 2.59
C PRO A 196 14.24 3.11 3.20
N LEU A 197 13.03 2.77 2.74
CA LEU A 197 12.29 1.61 3.22
C LEU A 197 12.94 0.29 2.80
N ILE A 198 13.34 0.16 1.53
CA ILE A 198 13.98 -1.06 1.03
C ILE A 198 15.33 -1.26 1.73
N LYS A 199 16.09 -0.17 1.95
CA LYS A 199 17.33 -0.19 2.72
C LYS A 199 17.11 -0.64 4.15
N TYR A 200 16.05 -0.18 4.82
CA TYR A 200 15.69 -0.66 6.15
C TYR A 200 15.41 -2.16 6.14
N ILE A 201 14.54 -2.63 5.23
CA ILE A 201 14.16 -4.05 5.12
C ILE A 201 15.40 -4.92 4.85
N TYR A 202 16.29 -4.49 3.95
CA TYR A 202 17.54 -5.19 3.67
C TYR A 202 18.39 -5.38 4.93
N ASN A 203 18.62 -4.29 5.66
CA ASN A 203 19.46 -4.30 6.85
C ASN A 203 18.83 -5.13 7.96
N ASP A 204 17.52 -5.00 8.20
CA ASP A 204 16.81 -5.79 9.20
C ASP A 204 16.93 -7.30 8.93
N ILE A 205 16.70 -7.74 7.68
CA ILE A 205 16.83 -9.16 7.30
C ILE A 205 18.30 -9.63 7.37
N TYR A 206 19.26 -8.76 7.05
CA TYR A 206 20.67 -9.14 6.94
C TYR A 206 21.41 -9.18 8.28
N SER A 207 21.19 -8.20 9.15
CA SER A 207 22.02 -7.96 10.33
C SER A 207 21.30 -8.07 11.68
N SER A 208 19.96 -8.10 11.71
CA SER A 208 19.23 -8.25 12.97
C SER A 208 19.12 -9.71 13.42
N ASN A 209 18.76 -9.89 14.69
CA ASN A 209 18.30 -11.15 15.26
C ASN A 209 16.76 -11.20 15.38
N HIS A 210 16.04 -10.25 14.75
CA HIS A 210 14.59 -10.18 14.81
C HIS A 210 13.98 -11.42 14.15
N LYS A 211 13.02 -12.04 14.84
CA LYS A 211 12.17 -13.11 14.30
C LYS A 211 10.94 -12.55 13.62
N VAL A 212 10.46 -11.40 14.10
CA VAL A 212 9.27 -10.70 13.58
C VAL A 212 9.58 -9.21 13.51
N THR A 213 9.46 -8.64 12.33
CA THR A 213 9.53 -7.19 12.13
C THR A 213 8.22 -6.72 11.50
N VAL A 214 7.59 -5.71 12.11
CA VAL A 214 6.38 -5.08 11.62
C VAL A 214 6.69 -3.62 11.32
N LEU A 215 6.56 -3.24 10.05
CA LEU A 215 6.72 -1.87 9.58
C LEU A 215 5.35 -1.30 9.24
N VAL A 216 4.98 -0.18 9.87
CA VAL A 216 3.66 0.45 9.66
C VAL A 216 3.84 1.80 8.98
N GLY A 217 3.57 1.82 7.67
CA GLY A 217 3.65 2.99 6.80
C GLY A 217 2.33 3.28 6.10
N HIS A 218 2.41 3.66 4.82
CA HIS A 218 1.29 4.06 3.97
C HIS A 218 1.19 3.18 2.71
N ASP A 219 0.06 3.29 2.02
CA ASP A 219 -0.18 2.68 0.69
C ASP A 219 0.94 3.03 -0.31
N SER A 220 1.33 4.30 -0.40
CA SER A 220 2.41 4.80 -1.24
C SER A 220 3.74 4.08 -1.00
N ASN A 221 4.05 3.71 0.24
CA ASN A 221 5.24 2.92 0.56
C ASN A 221 5.17 1.53 -0.06
N ILE A 222 4.01 0.87 0.00
CA ILE A 222 3.80 -0.47 -0.59
C ILE A 222 3.90 -0.39 -2.11
N VAL A 223 3.21 0.57 -2.74
CA VAL A 223 3.24 0.75 -4.20
C VAL A 223 4.66 0.98 -4.70
N ALA A 224 5.36 1.97 -4.11
CA ALA A 224 6.71 2.30 -4.52
C ALA A 224 7.69 1.14 -4.26
N MET A 225 7.61 0.47 -3.11
CA MET A 225 8.47 -0.66 -2.80
C MET A 225 8.27 -1.82 -3.79
N LEU A 226 7.03 -2.21 -4.06
CA LEU A 226 6.73 -3.31 -4.96
C LEU A 226 7.17 -2.99 -6.40
N ALA A 227 6.95 -1.76 -6.86
CA ALA A 227 7.42 -1.31 -8.17
C ALA A 227 8.95 -1.25 -8.26
N ALA A 228 9.63 -0.67 -7.25
CA ALA A 228 11.08 -0.55 -7.20
C ALA A 228 11.80 -1.91 -7.17
N LEU A 229 11.24 -2.88 -6.46
CA LEU A 229 11.72 -4.26 -6.40
C LEU A 229 11.30 -5.11 -7.62
N GLY A 230 10.55 -4.54 -8.56
CA GLY A 230 10.18 -5.20 -9.80
C GLY A 230 9.24 -6.38 -9.61
N PHE A 231 8.29 -6.27 -8.67
CA PHE A 231 7.19 -7.23 -8.57
C PHE A 231 6.32 -7.20 -9.84
N LYS A 232 5.77 -8.36 -10.19
CA LYS A 232 4.77 -8.48 -11.27
C LYS A 232 3.42 -7.95 -10.78
N ASP A 233 2.56 -7.62 -11.73
CA ASP A 233 1.17 -7.27 -11.44
C ASP A 233 0.49 -8.41 -10.67
N TYR A 234 -0.34 -8.04 -9.71
CA TYR A 234 -1.07 -8.96 -8.86
C TYR A 234 -2.55 -8.54 -8.81
N LYS A 235 -3.40 -9.47 -8.37
CA LYS A 235 -4.81 -9.22 -8.12
C LYS A 235 -5.16 -9.65 -6.71
N LEU A 236 -6.02 -8.87 -6.08
CA LEU A 236 -6.54 -9.13 -4.74
C LEU A 236 -8.02 -9.51 -4.91
N GLU A 237 -8.34 -10.78 -4.65
CA GLU A 237 -9.70 -11.29 -4.74
C GLU A 237 -10.59 -10.65 -3.68
N GLU A 238 -11.85 -10.36 -4.03
CA GLU A 238 -12.82 -9.77 -3.10
C GLU A 238 -12.37 -8.43 -2.48
N GLN A 239 -11.47 -7.74 -3.19
CA GLN A 239 -11.00 -6.40 -2.89
C GLN A 239 -11.00 -5.56 -4.17
N VAL A 240 -11.10 -4.24 -4.01
CA VAL A 240 -11.10 -3.25 -5.10
C VAL A 240 -9.85 -2.36 -5.07
N GLU A 241 -9.26 -2.17 -3.90
CA GLU A 241 -7.97 -1.49 -3.75
C GLU A 241 -6.81 -2.39 -4.17
N LYS A 242 -5.78 -1.81 -4.79
CA LYS A 242 -4.48 -2.47 -4.96
C LYS A 242 -3.69 -2.57 -3.65
N THR A 243 -3.91 -1.60 -2.77
CA THR A 243 -3.24 -1.45 -1.47
C THR A 243 -4.29 -1.33 -0.36
N PRO A 244 -4.96 -2.44 0.01
CA PRO A 244 -6.14 -2.39 0.86
C PRO A 244 -5.83 -1.82 2.24
N ILE A 245 -6.79 -1.12 2.85
CA ILE A 245 -6.66 -0.71 4.24
C ILE A 245 -6.32 -1.90 5.16
N GLY A 246 -5.30 -1.73 6.01
CA GLY A 246 -4.79 -2.79 6.88
C GLY A 246 -4.08 -3.95 6.16
N GLY A 247 -3.96 -3.89 4.83
CA GLY A 247 -3.20 -4.83 4.00
C GLY A 247 -1.70 -4.82 4.32
N LYS A 248 -1.04 -5.97 4.12
CA LYS A 248 0.36 -6.18 4.54
C LYS A 248 1.09 -7.02 3.50
N VAL A 249 2.33 -6.65 3.20
CA VAL A 249 3.26 -7.49 2.43
C VAL A 249 4.16 -8.25 3.40
N PHE A 250 4.03 -9.57 3.41
CA PHE A 250 4.83 -10.47 4.24
C PHE A 250 6.06 -10.91 3.45
N PHE A 251 7.25 -10.69 4.02
CA PHE A 251 8.50 -11.28 3.54
C PHE A 251 8.88 -12.43 4.48
N GLU A 252 8.63 -13.66 4.06
CA GLU A 252 8.85 -14.84 4.89
C GLU A 252 10.19 -15.50 4.53
N ILE A 253 11.12 -15.53 5.47
CA ILE A 253 12.41 -16.22 5.30
C ILE A 253 12.31 -17.64 5.83
N TRP A 254 12.36 -18.60 4.92
CA TRP A 254 12.28 -20.03 5.20
C TRP A 254 13.66 -20.67 5.13
N LYS A 255 13.93 -21.62 6.05
CA LYS A 255 15.15 -22.44 6.03
C LYS A 255 14.76 -23.91 5.95
N ASP A 256 15.23 -24.59 4.92
CA ASP A 256 15.09 -26.03 4.80
C ASP A 256 15.88 -26.72 5.94
N LYS A 257 15.22 -27.57 6.73
CA LYS A 257 15.84 -28.23 7.89
C LYS A 257 16.90 -29.26 7.49
N LYS A 258 16.81 -29.86 6.29
CA LYS A 258 17.73 -30.90 5.82
C LYS A 258 18.94 -30.30 5.12
N THR A 259 18.72 -29.35 4.21
CA THR A 259 19.79 -28.78 3.38
C THR A 259 20.37 -27.49 3.95
N GLY A 260 19.66 -26.84 4.89
CA GLY A 260 20.02 -25.52 5.41
C GLY A 260 19.78 -24.37 4.42
N GLU A 261 19.28 -24.68 3.21
CA GLU A 261 19.02 -23.69 2.16
C GLU A 261 17.94 -22.70 2.59
N ARG A 262 18.21 -21.40 2.38
CA ARG A 262 17.24 -20.34 2.65
C ARG A 262 16.43 -19.99 1.40
N LYS A 263 15.15 -19.76 1.59
CA LYS A 263 14.17 -19.37 0.56
C LYS A 263 13.30 -18.24 1.08
N VAL A 264 12.71 -17.46 0.18
CA VAL A 264 11.78 -16.38 0.53
C VAL A 264 10.44 -16.65 -0.12
N LYS A 265 9.37 -16.48 0.65
CA LYS A 265 8.00 -16.39 0.13
C LYS A 265 7.51 -14.98 0.40
N VAL A 266 6.93 -14.33 -0.61
CA VAL A 266 6.34 -12.99 -0.44
C VAL A 266 4.85 -13.09 -0.69
N GLU A 267 4.05 -12.64 0.28
CA GLU A 267 2.59 -12.69 0.19
C GLU A 267 1.97 -11.35 0.54
N TYR A 268 0.94 -10.95 -0.21
CA TYR A 268 0.06 -9.88 0.21
C TYR A 268 -1.06 -10.50 1.05
N ILE A 269 -1.18 -10.11 2.32
CA ILE A 269 -2.25 -10.56 3.23
C ILE A 269 -3.17 -9.37 3.54
N TYR A 270 -4.49 -9.56 3.38
CA TYR A 270 -5.47 -8.47 3.45
C TYR A 270 -6.86 -8.98 3.83
N GLN A 271 -7.70 -8.07 4.29
CA GLN A 271 -9.12 -8.33 4.49
C GLN A 271 -9.92 -8.00 3.21
N THR A 272 -10.98 -8.78 2.95
CA THR A 272 -11.96 -8.45 1.90
C THR A 272 -12.78 -7.22 2.27
N LEU A 273 -13.51 -6.65 1.30
CA LEU A 273 -14.46 -5.56 1.56
C LEU A 273 -15.44 -5.89 2.70
N SER A 274 -16.02 -7.10 2.69
CA SER A 274 -16.97 -7.54 3.71
C SER A 274 -16.29 -7.79 5.06
N GLN A 275 -15.10 -8.40 5.08
CA GLN A 275 -14.35 -8.63 6.32
C GLN A 275 -14.06 -7.33 7.06
N ILE A 276 -13.75 -6.24 6.35
CA ILE A 276 -13.53 -4.92 6.94
C ILE A 276 -14.86 -4.34 7.42
N ARG A 277 -15.83 -4.18 6.52
CA ARG A 277 -17.10 -3.50 6.81
C ARG A 277 -17.91 -4.16 7.94
N GLU A 278 -17.90 -5.49 7.99
CA GLU A 278 -18.67 -6.25 8.99
C GLU A 278 -17.83 -6.55 10.25
N THR A 279 -16.59 -6.04 10.32
CA THR A 279 -15.66 -6.29 11.44
C THR A 279 -15.50 -7.78 11.74
N GLN A 280 -15.44 -8.61 10.69
CA GLN A 280 -15.41 -10.06 10.86
C GLN A 280 -14.18 -10.50 11.64
N LYS A 281 -14.40 -11.38 12.62
CA LYS A 281 -13.30 -11.99 13.36
C LYS A 281 -12.47 -12.88 12.43
N LEU A 282 -11.18 -12.58 12.34
CA LEU A 282 -10.22 -13.38 11.57
C LEU A 282 -9.71 -14.56 12.41
N THR A 283 -9.82 -15.77 11.86
CA THR A 283 -9.34 -17.01 12.49
C THR A 283 -8.70 -17.92 11.43
N ARG A 284 -8.34 -19.16 11.78
CA ARG A 284 -7.88 -20.13 10.77
C ARG A 284 -9.03 -20.64 9.89
N GLU A 285 -10.23 -20.67 10.44
CA GLU A 285 -11.47 -21.06 9.77
C GLU A 285 -12.07 -19.92 8.95
N ASN A 286 -11.86 -18.66 9.38
CA ASN A 286 -12.16 -17.44 8.62
C ASN A 286 -10.89 -16.60 8.41
N PRO A 287 -9.96 -17.03 7.55
CA PRO A 287 -8.68 -16.34 7.39
C PRO A 287 -8.82 -15.05 6.60
N PRO A 288 -7.89 -14.09 6.77
CA PRO A 288 -7.71 -13.04 5.77
C PRO A 288 -7.38 -13.68 4.42
N LYS A 289 -7.69 -12.97 3.34
CA LYS A 289 -7.25 -13.38 2.00
C LYS A 289 -5.75 -13.15 1.86
N HIS A 290 -5.14 -13.92 0.97
CA HIS A 290 -3.74 -13.74 0.61
C HIS A 290 -3.49 -14.00 -0.87
N THR A 291 -2.47 -13.34 -1.42
CA THR A 291 -1.99 -13.53 -2.79
C THR A 291 -0.46 -13.66 -2.77
N VAL A 292 0.10 -14.71 -3.37
CA VAL A 292 1.56 -14.85 -3.52
C VAL A 292 2.06 -13.83 -4.55
N LEU A 293 3.08 -13.06 -4.18
CA LEU A 293 3.73 -12.07 -5.02
C LEU A 293 4.99 -12.64 -5.67
N GLU A 294 5.28 -12.22 -6.90
CA GLU A 294 6.46 -12.68 -7.64
C GLU A 294 7.28 -11.50 -8.16
N MET A 295 8.59 -11.51 -7.88
CA MET A 295 9.55 -10.56 -8.46
C MET A 295 9.99 -11.03 -9.84
N LYS A 296 10.11 -10.11 -10.81
CA LYS A 296 10.62 -10.42 -12.16
C LYS A 296 11.99 -11.11 -12.12
N ASN A 297 12.86 -10.69 -11.20
CA ASN A 297 14.23 -11.20 -11.05
C ASN A 297 14.38 -12.31 -9.99
N CYS A 298 13.29 -12.75 -9.35
CA CYS A 298 13.30 -13.85 -8.37
C CYS A 298 12.13 -14.80 -8.65
N LYS A 299 12.29 -15.66 -9.66
CA LYS A 299 11.25 -16.61 -10.07
C LYS A 299 10.90 -17.57 -8.92
N ILE A 300 9.60 -17.73 -8.68
CA ILE A 300 9.07 -18.64 -7.66
C ILE A 300 8.95 -20.08 -8.18
N ASN A 301 9.12 -21.06 -7.30
CA ASN A 301 8.82 -22.47 -7.56
C ASN A 301 7.31 -22.76 -7.35
N ARG A 302 6.89 -24.04 -7.52
CA ARG A 302 5.49 -24.45 -7.33
C ARG A 302 4.92 -24.15 -5.94
N GLY A 303 5.78 -23.99 -4.92
CA GLY A 303 5.37 -23.64 -3.56
C GLY A 303 5.35 -22.13 -3.28
N GLY A 304 5.62 -21.28 -4.29
CA GLY A 304 5.67 -19.82 -4.13
C GLY A 304 7.01 -19.29 -3.60
N TYR A 305 8.05 -20.12 -3.52
CA TYR A 305 9.34 -19.72 -2.95
C TYR A 305 10.34 -19.30 -4.01
N CYS A 306 11.07 -18.21 -3.78
CA CYS A 306 12.22 -17.79 -4.56
C CYS A 306 13.53 -17.93 -3.75
N PRO A 307 14.71 -18.08 -4.40
CA PRO A 307 15.97 -18.25 -3.69
C PRO A 307 16.35 -17.02 -2.84
N TYR A 308 16.73 -17.23 -1.57
CA TYR A 308 17.09 -16.13 -0.66
C TYR A 308 18.23 -15.26 -1.21
N SER A 309 19.25 -15.85 -1.82
CA SER A 309 20.37 -15.11 -2.40
C SER A 309 19.93 -14.15 -3.52
N LYS A 310 18.95 -14.56 -4.35
CA LYS A 310 18.40 -13.72 -5.42
C LYS A 310 17.56 -12.58 -4.85
N PHE A 311 16.70 -12.87 -3.87
CA PHE A 311 15.93 -11.86 -3.15
C PHE A 311 16.84 -10.80 -2.52
N MET A 312 17.84 -11.22 -1.73
CA MET A 312 18.77 -10.29 -1.09
C MET A 312 19.63 -9.49 -2.08
N THR A 313 19.92 -10.04 -3.27
CA THR A 313 20.63 -9.31 -4.33
C THR A 313 19.81 -8.15 -4.86
N GLU A 314 18.49 -8.31 -4.99
CA GLU A 314 17.61 -7.23 -5.45
C GLU A 314 17.47 -6.13 -4.39
N LEU A 315 17.31 -6.50 -3.11
CA LEU A 315 17.24 -5.55 -2.00
C LEU A 315 18.56 -4.76 -1.84
N LYS A 316 19.70 -5.44 -1.98
CA LYS A 316 21.04 -4.82 -1.84
C LYS A 316 21.30 -3.68 -2.82
N LYS A 317 20.56 -3.59 -3.93
CA LYS A 317 20.68 -2.48 -4.90
C LYS A 317 20.33 -1.11 -4.30
N PHE A 318 19.67 -1.09 -3.16
CA PHE A 318 19.24 0.11 -2.43
C PHE A 318 20.06 0.37 -1.16
N ASN A 319 21.08 -0.44 -0.87
CA ASN A 319 21.87 -0.31 0.36
C ASN A 319 23.20 0.40 0.15
#